data_AF-A0AA35W9Q1-F1
#
_entry.id   AF-A0AA35W9Q1-F1
#
_cell.length_a   1.000
_cell.length_b   1.000
_cell.length_c   1.000
_cell.angle_alpha   90.00
_cell.angle_beta   90.00
_cell.angle_gamma   90.00
#
_symmetry.space_group_name_H-M   'P 1'
#
loop_
_entity.id
_entity.type
_entity.pdbx_description
1 polymer ?
#
loop_
_entity_poly.entity_id
_entity_poly.type
_entity_poly.pdbx_seq_one_letter_code
_entity_poly.pdbx_strand_id
1 'polypeptide(L)'
;MSRFKGSQERSGLLVVYVCDERIRTEQQLTAALEYLKSHPVGEVDEEEFSRYSGVGVLVTPQQIHDQVSDLLEHHKSELMKLKYKFPVGKLMGEMRQRLRWADGKLVKEVIDQQLEALIGPRSQQSPQSNIQKSGCGGKSGAKAVVKEKKAGEEEESRSEKTAGELFGEAANFHKPGENYKTEGYVVTPHTMRLLKKHLEETGGKVVTRFPPEPNGILHIGHAKAINFNFGYAKAHGGITYLRYDDTNPEKEEERFIRGIQEMVKWLGHKPYKINFSSDYFGQLYEWAVELIKRGHAYVCHQTQDELKGHNPPPSPWRERPVEESLLLFEDMKRGKFEEGEATLRMKHVMEDSKQDPVAYRIKYTPHPHAGDAWCVYPTYDFTHCLCDSIENISHSLCTKEFQARRSSYYWLCNALDLYCPVQWEYGRLNLQYTVVSKRKIQKLIGGGIVADWDDPRLYTLTALRRRGIPPEAIHKFTAKVGVTMSQAILHPNLLDSCVRDELNNTATRVMAVLDPVKVVVENLADVQVN
;
A
#
# COMPACT_ATOMS: atom_id res chain seq x y z
N MET A 1 -25.75 -40.32 9.44
CA MET A 1 -26.22 -40.46 8.04
C MET A 1 -27.18 -41.65 7.90
N SER A 2 -28.43 -41.54 8.39
CA SER A 2 -29.43 -42.63 8.27
C SER A 2 -30.87 -42.10 8.19
N ARG A 3 -31.12 -41.08 7.36
CA ARG A 3 -32.49 -40.55 7.14
C ARG A 3 -32.87 -40.32 5.68
N PHE A 4 -32.05 -40.73 4.72
CA PHE A 4 -32.40 -40.63 3.30
C PHE A 4 -32.64 -42.03 2.74
N LYS A 5 -33.89 -42.40 2.44
CA LYS A 5 -34.16 -43.51 1.53
C LYS A 5 -33.76 -43.00 0.13
N GLY A 6 -32.82 -43.68 -0.55
CA GLY A 6 -32.15 -43.18 -1.77
C GLY A 6 -30.83 -42.42 -1.54
N SER A 7 -30.23 -42.55 -0.35
CA SER A 7 -29.10 -41.72 0.13
C SER A 7 -27.84 -41.71 -0.74
N GLN A 8 -27.53 -42.79 -1.47
CA GLN A 8 -26.17 -42.98 -1.99
C GLN A 8 -25.89 -42.17 -3.26
N GLU A 9 -26.80 -42.19 -4.24
CA GLU A 9 -26.69 -41.42 -5.49
C GLU A 9 -26.76 -39.90 -5.26
N ARG A 10 -27.66 -39.45 -4.37
CA ARG A 10 -27.84 -38.02 -4.06
C ARG A 10 -26.75 -37.45 -3.16
N SER A 11 -26.14 -38.28 -2.31
CA SER A 11 -24.91 -37.90 -1.61
C SER A 11 -23.75 -37.72 -2.58
N GLY A 12 -23.70 -38.52 -3.65
CA GLY A 12 -22.74 -38.35 -4.74
C GLY A 12 -22.88 -37.00 -5.44
N LEU A 13 -24.11 -36.57 -5.74
CA LEU A 13 -24.38 -35.27 -6.36
C LEU A 13 -23.85 -34.09 -5.52
N LEU A 14 -24.14 -34.07 -4.22
CA LEU A 14 -23.62 -33.01 -3.33
C LEU A 14 -22.10 -33.02 -3.24
N VAL A 15 -21.50 -34.20 -3.20
CA VAL A 15 -20.03 -34.33 -3.17
C VAL A 15 -19.43 -33.76 -4.45
N VAL A 16 -20.00 -34.08 -5.62
CA VAL A 16 -19.55 -33.52 -6.91
C VAL A 16 -19.66 -31.99 -6.91
N TYR A 17 -20.80 -31.43 -6.49
CA TYR A 17 -21.00 -29.97 -6.49
C TYR A 17 -20.11 -29.24 -5.48
N VAL A 18 -19.71 -29.89 -4.38
CA VAL A 18 -18.73 -29.33 -3.43
C VAL A 18 -17.31 -29.47 -3.98
N CYS A 19 -16.96 -30.62 -4.58
CA CYS A 19 -15.64 -30.86 -5.18
C CYS A 19 -15.37 -29.95 -6.38
N ASP A 20 -16.37 -29.65 -7.19
CA ASP A 20 -16.28 -28.71 -8.32
C ASP A 20 -16.38 -27.24 -7.88
N GLU A 21 -16.36 -26.96 -6.58
CA GLU A 21 -16.53 -25.63 -5.99
C GLU A 21 -17.79 -24.88 -6.44
N ARG A 22 -18.85 -25.61 -6.85
CA ARG A 22 -20.15 -25.01 -7.21
C ARG A 22 -20.97 -24.62 -5.98
N ILE A 23 -20.77 -25.35 -4.87
CA ILE A 23 -21.26 -25.03 -3.53
C ILE A 23 -20.05 -24.64 -2.67
N ARG A 24 -19.96 -23.37 -2.26
CA ARG A 24 -18.80 -22.81 -1.54
C ARG A 24 -19.12 -22.38 -0.11
N THR A 25 -20.39 -22.19 0.22
CA THR A 25 -20.82 -21.66 1.52
C THR A 25 -21.70 -22.64 2.29
N GLU A 26 -21.69 -22.51 3.61
CA GLU A 26 -22.55 -23.32 4.51
C GLU A 26 -24.04 -23.10 4.20
N GLN A 27 -24.43 -21.90 3.78
CA GLN A 27 -25.79 -21.56 3.41
C GLN A 27 -26.22 -22.26 2.11
N GLN A 28 -25.36 -22.29 1.09
CA GLN A 28 -25.63 -23.04 -0.14
C GLN A 28 -25.77 -24.54 0.15
N LEU A 29 -24.87 -25.09 0.99
CA LEU A 29 -24.94 -26.50 1.40
C LEU A 29 -26.23 -26.81 2.18
N THR A 30 -26.62 -25.93 3.09
CA THR A 30 -27.85 -26.09 3.89
C THR A 30 -29.09 -26.04 3.01
N ALA A 31 -29.16 -25.10 2.06
CA ALA A 31 -30.25 -24.99 1.10
C ALA A 31 -30.30 -26.19 0.14
N ALA A 32 -29.14 -26.67 -0.32
CA ALA A 32 -29.04 -27.88 -1.13
C ALA A 32 -29.55 -29.13 -0.37
N LEU A 33 -29.20 -29.26 0.91
CA LEU A 33 -29.70 -30.34 1.77
C LEU A 33 -31.21 -30.23 2.02
N GLU A 34 -31.76 -29.02 2.13
CA GLU A 34 -33.19 -28.78 2.29
C GLU A 34 -33.98 -29.11 1.02
N TYR A 35 -33.43 -28.76 -0.15
CA TYR A 35 -34.01 -29.13 -1.44
C TYR A 35 -34.11 -30.66 -1.61
N LEU A 36 -33.02 -31.37 -1.30
CA LEU A 36 -32.99 -32.83 -1.40
C LEU A 36 -33.91 -33.54 -0.39
N LYS A 37 -34.23 -32.88 0.73
CA LYS A 37 -35.22 -33.37 1.70
C LYS A 37 -36.67 -33.13 1.24
N SER A 38 -36.93 -32.00 0.60
CA SER A 38 -38.26 -31.62 0.12
C SER A 38 -38.68 -32.36 -1.15
N HIS A 39 -37.72 -32.87 -1.92
CA HIS A 39 -37.95 -33.63 -3.16
C HIS A 39 -37.51 -35.10 -3.03
N PRO A 40 -38.13 -35.93 -2.16
CA PRO A 40 -37.62 -37.25 -1.77
C PRO A 40 -37.69 -38.33 -2.86
N VAL A 41 -38.39 -38.10 -3.98
CA VAL A 41 -38.63 -39.10 -5.04
C VAL A 41 -38.41 -38.45 -6.41
N GLY A 42 -37.72 -39.14 -7.34
CA GLY A 42 -37.45 -38.68 -8.71
C GLY A 42 -36.00 -38.28 -9.00
N GLU A 43 -35.68 -38.04 -10.28
CA GLU A 43 -34.44 -37.38 -10.71
C GLU A 43 -34.44 -35.92 -10.23
N VAL A 44 -33.26 -35.40 -9.88
CA VAL A 44 -33.11 -34.02 -9.43
C VAL A 44 -33.03 -33.13 -10.66
N ASP A 45 -33.98 -32.21 -10.82
CA ASP A 45 -33.86 -31.13 -11.81
C ASP A 45 -32.67 -30.23 -11.40
N GLU A 46 -31.63 -30.23 -12.25
CA GLU A 46 -30.38 -29.51 -11.98
C GLU A 46 -30.56 -27.98 -12.02
N GLU A 47 -31.46 -27.46 -12.84
CA GLU A 47 -31.72 -26.01 -12.93
C GLU A 47 -32.47 -25.53 -11.69
N GLU A 48 -33.50 -26.27 -11.29
CA GLU A 48 -34.28 -25.96 -10.09
C GLU A 48 -33.43 -26.11 -8.82
N PHE A 49 -32.61 -27.18 -8.74
CA PHE A 49 -31.66 -27.38 -7.66
C PHE A 49 -30.64 -26.24 -7.57
N SER A 50 -30.05 -25.84 -8.70
CA SER A 50 -29.04 -24.78 -8.74
C SER A 50 -29.63 -23.44 -8.31
N ARG A 51 -30.84 -23.12 -8.76
CA ARG A 51 -31.56 -21.91 -8.36
C ARG A 51 -31.93 -21.90 -6.88
N TYR A 52 -32.40 -23.04 -6.34
CA TYR A 52 -32.80 -23.14 -4.94
C TYR A 52 -31.60 -23.10 -3.97
N SER A 53 -30.50 -23.73 -4.35
CA SER A 53 -29.27 -23.82 -3.54
C SER A 53 -28.30 -22.66 -3.76
N GLY A 54 -28.57 -21.76 -4.70
CA GLY A 54 -27.71 -20.61 -5.00
C GLY A 54 -26.40 -20.98 -5.69
N VAL A 55 -26.35 -22.13 -6.36
CA VAL A 55 -25.21 -22.55 -7.17
C VAL A 55 -25.03 -21.59 -8.34
N GLY A 56 -23.81 -21.11 -8.55
CA GLY A 56 -23.49 -20.07 -9.55
C GLY A 56 -23.68 -18.63 -9.07
N VAL A 57 -24.27 -18.40 -7.89
CA VAL A 57 -24.34 -17.05 -7.30
C VAL A 57 -23.03 -16.74 -6.58
N LEU A 58 -22.23 -15.84 -7.17
CA LEU A 58 -20.98 -15.38 -6.58
C LEU A 58 -21.20 -14.03 -5.88
N VAL A 59 -21.07 -14.03 -4.55
CA VAL A 59 -21.09 -12.79 -3.76
C VAL A 59 -19.64 -12.31 -3.60
N THR A 60 -19.33 -11.17 -4.21
CA THR A 60 -17.98 -10.61 -4.15
C THR A 60 -17.72 -9.92 -2.80
N PRO A 61 -16.45 -9.85 -2.33
CA PRO A 61 -16.10 -9.08 -1.13
C PRO A 61 -16.53 -7.61 -1.20
N GLN A 62 -16.49 -7.00 -2.39
CA GLN A 62 -16.93 -5.62 -2.61
C GLN A 62 -18.43 -5.46 -2.35
N GLN A 63 -19.27 -6.38 -2.84
CA GLN A 63 -20.71 -6.35 -2.57
C GLN A 63 -21.03 -6.50 -1.07
N ILE A 64 -20.27 -7.32 -0.35
CA ILE A 64 -20.40 -7.42 1.11
C ILE A 64 -20.01 -6.09 1.75
N HIS A 65 -18.90 -5.50 1.34
CA HIS A 65 -18.41 -4.22 1.87
C HIS A 65 -19.41 -3.08 1.68
N ASP A 66 -19.99 -2.95 0.48
CA ASP A 66 -20.95 -1.90 0.15
C ASP A 66 -22.26 -2.08 0.94
N GLN A 67 -22.77 -3.31 1.01
CA GLN A 67 -24.00 -3.61 1.76
C GLN A 67 -23.84 -3.45 3.27
N VAL A 68 -22.68 -3.79 3.83
CA VAL A 68 -22.37 -3.53 5.24
C VAL A 68 -22.25 -2.03 5.50
N SER A 69 -21.66 -1.26 4.59
CA SER A 69 -21.57 0.20 4.71
C SER A 69 -22.95 0.84 4.75
N ASP A 70 -23.84 0.46 3.84
CA ASP A 70 -25.22 0.93 3.81
C ASP A 70 -25.99 0.56 5.09
N LEU A 71 -25.74 -0.64 5.61
CA LEU A 71 -26.35 -1.13 6.85
C LEU A 71 -25.88 -0.34 8.07
N LEU A 72 -24.58 -0.07 8.19
CA LEU A 72 -24.02 0.72 9.28
C LEU A 72 -24.47 2.17 9.23
N GLU A 73 -24.61 2.76 8.04
CA GLU A 73 -25.15 4.11 7.90
C GLU A 73 -26.62 4.17 8.34
N HIS A 74 -27.42 3.14 8.03
CA HIS A 74 -28.82 3.04 8.46
C HIS A 74 -28.98 2.98 10.00
N HIS A 75 -28.07 2.27 10.70
CA HIS A 75 -28.08 2.14 12.16
C HIS A 75 -27.16 3.14 12.89
N LYS A 76 -26.58 4.12 12.19
CA LYS A 76 -25.54 5.02 12.71
C LYS A 76 -25.92 5.76 13.99
N SER A 77 -27.16 6.24 14.07
CA SER A 77 -27.65 7.00 15.23
C SER A 77 -27.77 6.13 16.50
N GLU A 78 -28.11 4.85 16.36
CA GLU A 78 -28.14 3.87 17.45
C GLU A 78 -26.74 3.35 17.79
N LEU A 79 -25.90 3.10 16.79
CA LEU A 79 -24.51 2.65 16.94
C LEU A 79 -23.65 3.67 17.70
N MET A 80 -23.83 4.97 17.43
CA MET A 80 -23.11 6.02 18.17
C MET A 80 -23.52 6.10 19.65
N LYS A 81 -24.79 5.81 19.97
CA LYS A 81 -25.30 5.82 21.35
C LYS A 81 -24.88 4.58 22.14
N LEU A 82 -25.04 3.40 21.56
CA LEU A 82 -24.81 2.11 22.24
C LEU A 82 -23.37 1.60 22.09
N LYS A 83 -22.61 2.09 21.10
CA LYS A 83 -21.26 1.63 20.76
C LYS A 83 -21.22 0.10 20.69
N TYR A 84 -20.25 -0.54 21.35
CA TYR A 84 -20.11 -1.98 21.41
C TYR A 84 -21.20 -2.74 22.19
N LYS A 85 -22.16 -2.05 22.81
CA LYS A 85 -23.35 -2.68 23.40
C LYS A 85 -24.45 -2.93 22.36
N PHE A 86 -24.30 -2.44 21.13
CA PHE A 86 -25.24 -2.73 20.05
C PHE A 86 -25.20 -4.23 19.68
N PRO A 87 -26.36 -4.89 19.51
CA PRO A 87 -26.42 -6.31 19.20
C PRO A 87 -25.97 -6.58 17.75
N VAL A 88 -24.69 -6.95 17.57
CA VAL A 88 -24.12 -7.32 16.25
C VAL A 88 -24.90 -8.44 15.57
N GLY A 89 -25.58 -9.30 16.34
CA GLY A 89 -26.49 -10.33 15.82
C GLY A 89 -27.63 -9.77 14.96
N LYS A 90 -28.10 -8.54 15.24
CA LYS A 90 -29.12 -7.85 14.41
C LYS A 90 -28.55 -7.50 13.03
N LEU A 91 -27.32 -6.96 12.99
CA LEU A 91 -26.64 -6.65 11.73
C LEU A 91 -26.40 -7.91 10.89
N MET A 92 -25.94 -8.99 11.53
CA MET A 92 -25.76 -10.28 10.87
C MET A 92 -27.09 -10.84 10.33
N GLY A 93 -28.20 -10.66 11.05
CA GLY A 93 -29.53 -11.06 10.61
C GLY A 93 -30.00 -10.29 9.38
N GLU A 94 -29.86 -8.97 9.38
CA GLU A 94 -30.22 -8.11 8.25
C GLU A 94 -29.32 -8.39 7.03
N MET A 95 -28.01 -8.62 7.23
CA MET A 95 -27.11 -9.03 6.16
C MET A 95 -27.48 -10.37 5.54
N ARG A 96 -27.95 -11.34 6.33
CA ARG A 96 -28.43 -12.63 5.80
C ARG A 96 -29.68 -12.48 4.93
N GLN A 97 -30.50 -11.46 5.17
CA GLN A 97 -31.66 -11.17 4.32
C GLN A 97 -31.24 -10.50 3.01
N ARG A 98 -30.25 -9.60 3.05
CA ARG A 98 -29.74 -8.90 1.85
C ARG A 98 -28.87 -9.79 0.96
N LEU A 99 -27.96 -10.55 1.57
CA LEU A 99 -27.00 -11.43 0.89
C LEU A 99 -27.10 -12.85 1.45
N ARG A 100 -28.14 -13.58 1.04
CA ARG A 100 -28.44 -14.94 1.51
C ARG A 100 -27.26 -15.93 1.34
N TRP A 101 -26.50 -15.80 0.25
CA TRP A 101 -25.44 -16.72 -0.14
C TRP A 101 -24.03 -16.24 0.24
N ALA A 102 -23.90 -15.15 0.99
CA ALA A 102 -22.60 -14.67 1.45
C ALA A 102 -22.03 -15.57 2.55
N ASP A 103 -20.71 -15.74 2.55
CA ASP A 103 -20.01 -16.41 3.65
C ASP A 103 -20.19 -15.59 4.94
N GLY A 104 -20.81 -16.22 5.94
CA GLY A 104 -21.11 -15.58 7.22
C GLY A 104 -19.86 -15.14 7.99
N LYS A 105 -18.71 -15.81 7.78
CA LYS A 105 -17.45 -15.43 8.41
C LYS A 105 -16.91 -14.13 7.80
N LEU A 106 -16.86 -14.05 6.46
CA LEU A 106 -16.44 -12.85 5.74
C LEU A 106 -17.36 -11.66 6.04
N VAL A 107 -18.68 -11.85 6.07
CA VAL A 107 -19.64 -10.79 6.45
C VAL A 107 -19.36 -10.27 7.85
N LYS A 108 -19.10 -11.17 8.81
CA LYS A 108 -18.78 -10.77 10.18
C LYS A 108 -17.47 -9.99 10.27
N GLU A 109 -16.43 -10.46 9.58
CA GLU A 109 -15.13 -9.77 9.53
C GLU A 109 -15.28 -8.35 8.97
N VAL A 110 -16.06 -8.16 7.90
CA VAL A 110 -16.30 -6.83 7.32
C VAL A 110 -17.11 -5.93 8.25
N ILE A 111 -18.15 -6.46 8.92
CA ILE A 111 -18.91 -5.71 9.94
C ILE A 111 -18.00 -5.28 11.08
N ASP A 112 -17.20 -6.18 11.64
CA ASP A 112 -16.31 -5.88 12.76
C ASP A 112 -15.29 -4.79 12.35
N GLN A 113 -14.72 -4.88 11.14
CA GLN A 113 -13.79 -3.88 10.60
C GLN A 113 -14.42 -2.50 10.40
N GLN A 114 -15.59 -2.41 9.75
CA GLN A 114 -16.23 -1.12 9.51
C GLN A 114 -16.84 -0.52 10.78
N LEU A 115 -17.32 -1.37 11.70
CA LEU A 115 -17.81 -0.93 13.00
C LEU A 115 -16.66 -0.32 13.82
N GLU A 116 -15.51 -0.99 13.90
CA GLU A 116 -14.32 -0.45 14.58
C GLU A 116 -13.86 0.87 13.96
N ALA A 117 -13.89 0.99 12.63
CA ALA A 117 -13.60 2.25 11.94
C ALA A 117 -14.59 3.38 12.30
N LEU A 118 -15.85 3.04 12.59
CA LEU A 118 -16.90 4.01 12.93
C LEU A 118 -16.89 4.43 14.41
N ILE A 119 -16.71 3.50 15.35
CA ILE A 119 -16.84 3.74 16.80
C ILE A 119 -15.52 3.71 17.61
N GLY A 120 -14.39 3.38 16.97
CA GLY A 120 -13.07 3.28 17.60
C GLY A 120 -12.88 1.98 18.41
N PRO A 121 -11.66 1.65 18.88
CA PRO A 121 -11.29 0.34 19.42
C PRO A 121 -11.98 -0.03 20.76
N ARG A 122 -12.16 -1.34 20.99
CA ARG A 122 -12.76 -1.90 22.22
C ARG A 122 -11.81 -1.72 23.43
N SER A 123 -12.15 -0.88 24.41
CA SER A 123 -11.40 -0.83 25.68
C SER A 123 -11.70 -2.08 26.52
N GLN A 124 -10.67 -2.83 26.92
CA GLN A 124 -10.82 -4.04 27.72
C GLN A 124 -11.21 -3.74 29.18
N GLN A 125 -12.48 -3.95 29.52
CA GLN A 125 -12.91 -4.35 30.87
C GLN A 125 -14.00 -5.44 30.76
N SER A 126 -13.69 -6.59 31.37
CA SER A 126 -14.22 -7.97 31.23
C SER A 126 -15.62 -8.20 31.88
N PRO A 127 -16.26 -9.42 31.96
CA PRO A 127 -15.70 -10.79 31.94
C PRO A 127 -16.38 -11.85 31.04
N GLN A 128 -15.67 -12.99 30.95
CA GLN A 128 -15.91 -14.22 30.18
C GLN A 128 -17.23 -14.96 30.50
N SER A 129 -17.69 -15.80 29.56
CA SER A 129 -18.45 -17.02 29.91
C SER A 129 -18.09 -18.24 29.04
N ASN A 130 -17.46 -19.19 29.72
CA ASN A 130 -17.54 -20.66 29.66
C ASN A 130 -16.91 -21.51 28.53
N ILE A 131 -16.00 -22.35 29.04
CA ILE A 131 -15.31 -23.51 28.51
C ILE A 131 -16.17 -24.78 28.74
N GLN A 132 -16.14 -25.73 27.79
CA GLN A 132 -15.99 -27.20 27.97
C GLN A 132 -15.89 -27.86 26.58
N LYS A 133 -14.73 -28.34 26.09
CA LYS A 133 -13.92 -29.57 26.38
C LYS A 133 -14.41 -30.87 25.73
N SER A 134 -13.60 -31.40 24.78
CA SER A 134 -13.07 -32.79 24.69
C SER A 134 -12.36 -32.94 23.31
N GLY A 135 -11.15 -33.45 23.10
CA GLY A 135 -10.22 -34.25 23.91
C GLY A 135 -9.91 -35.58 23.20
N CYS A 136 -8.80 -35.66 22.45
CA CYS A 136 -7.94 -36.83 22.09
C CYS A 136 -7.16 -36.47 20.80
N GLY A 137 -5.85 -36.64 20.62
CA GLY A 137 -4.85 -37.46 21.30
C GLY A 137 -4.05 -38.25 20.24
N GLY A 138 -2.81 -37.85 19.95
CA GLY A 138 -1.75 -38.78 19.53
C GLY A 138 -1.19 -38.74 18.10
N LYS A 139 0.11 -38.41 18.04
CA LYS A 139 1.22 -39.06 17.27
C LYS A 139 1.50 -38.67 15.80
N SER A 140 2.61 -37.93 15.67
CA SER A 140 3.84 -38.24 14.89
C SER A 140 3.73 -39.08 13.60
N GLY A 141 4.26 -38.51 12.51
CA GLY A 141 4.64 -39.28 11.33
C GLY A 141 5.14 -38.40 10.19
N ALA A 142 6.43 -38.06 10.21
CA ALA A 142 7.12 -37.53 9.04
C ALA A 142 7.15 -38.57 7.92
N LYS A 143 6.72 -38.21 6.71
CA LYS A 143 7.16 -38.84 5.46
C LYS A 143 7.26 -37.78 4.36
N ALA A 144 8.49 -37.52 3.96
CA ALA A 144 8.83 -36.90 2.69
C ALA A 144 8.42 -37.84 1.56
N VAL A 145 7.77 -37.30 0.53
CA VAL A 145 7.63 -37.95 -0.77
C VAL A 145 8.00 -36.93 -1.84
N VAL A 146 9.16 -37.17 -2.45
CA VAL A 146 9.59 -36.58 -3.72
C VAL A 146 8.69 -37.17 -4.82
N LYS A 147 8.10 -36.33 -5.67
CA LYS A 147 7.56 -36.77 -6.96
C LYS A 147 7.78 -35.73 -8.06
N GLU A 148 8.27 -36.26 -9.16
CA GLU A 148 8.83 -35.60 -10.34
C GLU A 148 7.82 -34.76 -11.14
N LYS A 149 8.36 -33.75 -11.82
CA LYS A 149 7.69 -32.92 -12.82
C LYS A 149 7.29 -33.77 -14.04
N LYS A 150 6.02 -33.71 -14.43
CA LYS A 150 5.60 -33.92 -15.82
C LYS A 150 4.91 -32.66 -16.32
N ALA A 151 5.37 -32.21 -17.49
CA ALA A 151 4.77 -31.15 -18.28
C ALA A 151 3.41 -31.61 -18.82
N GLY A 152 2.42 -30.72 -18.72
CA GLY A 152 1.07 -30.87 -19.26
C GLY A 152 0.46 -29.47 -19.34
N GLU A 153 -0.22 -29.20 -20.45
CA GLU A 153 -0.63 -27.89 -20.95
C GLU A 153 -1.61 -27.14 -20.01
N GLU A 154 -1.42 -25.83 -19.83
CA GLU A 154 -2.35 -24.94 -19.11
C GLU A 154 -3.24 -24.19 -20.12
N GLU A 155 -4.54 -24.55 -20.15
CA GLU A 155 -5.61 -23.70 -20.66
C GLU A 155 -6.08 -22.70 -19.59
N GLU A 156 -6.45 -21.51 -20.06
CA GLU A 156 -6.72 -20.28 -19.31
C GLU A 156 -7.84 -20.39 -18.25
N SER A 157 -7.52 -20.00 -17.00
CA SER A 157 -8.48 -19.33 -16.11
C SER A 157 -7.94 -17.93 -15.77
N ARG A 158 -8.60 -16.93 -16.37
CA ARG A 158 -8.12 -15.55 -16.47
C ARG A 158 -8.95 -14.65 -15.53
N SER A 159 -8.57 -14.56 -14.25
CA SER A 159 -9.03 -13.46 -13.37
C SER A 159 -8.29 -13.23 -12.04
N GLU A 160 -7.30 -14.02 -11.60
CA GLU A 160 -6.64 -13.78 -10.29
C GLU A 160 -5.10 -13.73 -10.27
N LYS A 161 -4.41 -14.00 -11.41
CA LYS A 161 -2.94 -14.20 -11.41
C LYS A 161 -2.08 -12.91 -11.31
N THR A 162 -2.61 -11.70 -11.50
CA THR A 162 -1.78 -10.48 -11.55
C THR A 162 -1.18 -10.04 -10.22
N ALA A 163 -1.80 -10.37 -9.08
CA ALA A 163 -1.27 -9.96 -7.78
C ALA A 163 -0.06 -10.82 -7.36
N GLY A 164 -0.11 -12.15 -7.56
CA GLY A 164 0.98 -13.05 -7.17
C GLY A 164 2.29 -12.82 -7.94
N GLU A 165 2.19 -12.42 -9.21
CA GLU A 165 3.37 -12.18 -10.08
C GLU A 165 4.13 -10.89 -9.72
N LEU A 166 3.44 -9.87 -9.20
CA LEU A 166 4.05 -8.59 -8.81
C LEU A 166 5.10 -8.75 -7.70
N PHE A 167 4.97 -9.77 -6.85
CA PHE A 167 5.69 -9.80 -5.58
C PHE A 167 6.98 -10.61 -5.59
N GLY A 168 7.29 -11.48 -6.54
CA GLY A 168 8.62 -12.15 -6.63
C GLY A 168 9.27 -12.47 -5.27
N GLU A 169 10.40 -11.81 -4.94
CA GLU A 169 11.10 -11.92 -3.65
C GLU A 169 10.32 -11.33 -2.45
N ALA A 170 9.45 -10.34 -2.67
CA ALA A 170 8.54 -9.75 -1.69
C ALA A 170 7.43 -10.71 -1.21
N ALA A 171 7.26 -11.87 -1.82
CA ALA A 171 6.45 -12.95 -1.27
C ALA A 171 7.02 -13.48 0.07
N ASN A 172 8.32 -13.26 0.33
CA ASN A 172 9.01 -13.69 1.55
C ASN A 172 9.10 -12.60 2.62
N PHE A 173 8.37 -11.49 2.46
CA PHE A 173 8.34 -10.45 3.50
C PHE A 173 7.73 -10.97 4.80
N HIS A 174 8.17 -10.38 5.91
CA HIS A 174 7.67 -10.71 7.24
C HIS A 174 6.17 -10.46 7.38
N LYS A 175 5.52 -11.22 8.26
CA LYS A 175 4.14 -10.93 8.65
C LYS A 175 4.10 -9.71 9.60
N PRO A 176 3.02 -8.91 9.61
CA PRO A 176 2.85 -7.84 10.59
C PRO A 176 3.07 -8.33 12.02
N GLY A 177 3.90 -7.61 12.79
CA GLY A 177 4.30 -7.98 14.15
C GLY A 177 5.49 -8.94 14.24
N GLU A 178 5.98 -9.48 13.13
CA GLU A 178 7.15 -10.36 13.08
C GLU A 178 8.44 -9.63 12.63
N ASN A 179 8.50 -8.31 12.84
CA ASN A 179 9.60 -7.45 12.39
C ASN A 179 10.98 -7.99 12.85
N TYR A 180 11.05 -8.52 14.07
CA TYR A 180 12.24 -9.09 14.70
C TYR A 180 12.86 -10.31 13.97
N LYS A 181 12.16 -10.91 12.99
CA LYS A 181 12.69 -12.00 12.18
C LYS A 181 13.48 -11.51 10.96
N THR A 182 13.41 -10.21 10.66
CA THR A 182 14.03 -9.63 9.48
C THR A 182 15.51 -9.35 9.71
N GLU A 183 16.29 -9.42 8.63
CA GLU A 183 17.73 -9.22 8.68
C GLU A 183 18.09 -7.79 9.13
N GLY A 184 19.03 -7.69 10.07
CA GLY A 184 19.50 -6.40 10.61
C GLY A 184 18.56 -5.75 11.61
N TYR A 185 17.39 -6.34 11.92
CA TYR A 185 16.48 -5.80 12.92
C TYR A 185 17.04 -5.97 14.33
N VAL A 186 17.03 -4.89 15.12
CA VAL A 186 17.58 -4.88 16.48
C VAL A 186 16.45 -5.12 17.49
N VAL A 187 16.60 -6.14 18.32
CA VAL A 187 15.65 -6.43 19.40
C VAL A 187 16.12 -5.76 20.69
N THR A 188 15.47 -4.66 21.04
CA THR A 188 15.64 -3.95 22.32
C THR A 188 14.76 -4.56 23.43
N PRO A 189 15.00 -4.25 24.72
CA PRO A 189 14.12 -4.67 25.82
C PRO A 189 12.66 -4.25 25.66
N HIS A 190 12.39 -3.19 24.87
CA HIS A 190 11.05 -2.67 24.64
C HIS A 190 10.38 -3.21 23.37
N THR A 191 11.13 -3.89 22.49
CA THR A 191 10.67 -4.29 21.16
C THR A 191 9.38 -5.13 21.21
N MET A 192 9.31 -6.15 22.06
CA MET A 192 8.13 -7.02 22.12
C MET A 192 6.88 -6.29 22.64
N ARG A 193 7.06 -5.34 23.57
CA ARG A 193 5.97 -4.48 24.06
C ARG A 193 5.47 -3.54 22.95
N LEU A 194 6.38 -2.96 22.19
CA LEU A 194 6.07 -2.06 21.08
C LEU A 194 5.36 -2.80 19.94
N LEU A 195 5.81 -4.01 19.59
CA LEU A 195 5.16 -4.85 18.59
C LEU A 195 3.74 -5.27 19.01
N LYS A 196 3.54 -5.57 20.30
CA LYS A 196 2.20 -5.83 20.83
C LYS A 196 1.28 -4.63 20.64
N LYS A 197 1.72 -3.43 21.01
CA LYS A 197 0.97 -2.18 20.81
C LYS A 197 0.68 -1.94 19.32
N HIS A 198 1.68 -2.12 18.46
CA HIS A 198 1.52 -2.01 17.01
C HIS A 198 0.44 -2.96 16.47
N LEU A 199 0.42 -4.21 16.92
CA LEU A 199 -0.62 -5.17 16.52
C LEU A 199 -2.01 -4.80 17.03
N GLU A 200 -2.11 -4.22 18.23
CA GLU A 200 -3.37 -3.70 18.78
C GLU A 200 -3.90 -2.52 17.95
N GLU A 201 -3.03 -1.61 17.50
CA GLU A 201 -3.41 -0.44 16.70
C GLU A 201 -3.71 -0.76 15.23
N THR A 202 -3.03 -1.74 14.66
CA THR A 202 -3.18 -2.12 13.25
C THR A 202 -4.14 -3.28 13.01
N GLY A 203 -4.55 -3.99 14.06
CA GLY A 203 -5.29 -5.25 13.95
C GLY A 203 -4.50 -6.35 13.21
N GLY A 204 -3.17 -6.25 13.16
CA GLY A 204 -2.30 -7.17 12.41
C GLY A 204 -2.38 -7.03 10.90
N LYS A 205 -2.89 -5.91 10.38
CA LYS A 205 -2.97 -5.64 8.93
C LYS A 205 -1.61 -5.18 8.37
N VAL A 206 -1.41 -5.41 7.08
CA VAL A 206 -0.30 -4.78 6.34
C VAL A 206 -0.58 -3.28 6.22
N VAL A 207 0.45 -2.46 6.47
CA VAL A 207 0.40 -1.01 6.39
C VAL A 207 1.62 -0.54 5.61
N THR A 208 1.39 0.10 4.47
CA THR A 208 2.43 0.67 3.59
C THR A 208 2.21 2.18 3.44
N ARG A 209 3.17 2.88 2.82
CA ARG A 209 2.97 4.27 2.38
C ARG A 209 3.67 4.56 1.07
N PHE A 210 3.04 5.40 0.26
CA PHE A 210 3.67 6.03 -0.89
C PHE A 210 3.92 7.51 -0.55
N PRO A 211 5.21 7.93 -0.40
CA PRO A 211 5.48 9.27 0.09
C PRO A 211 6.14 10.20 -0.96
N PRO A 212 5.38 10.73 -1.94
CA PRO A 212 5.94 11.60 -2.97
C PRO A 212 6.16 13.03 -2.46
N GLU A 213 7.18 13.71 -3.00
CA GLU A 213 7.31 15.16 -2.84
C GLU A 213 6.13 15.87 -3.55
N PRO A 214 5.49 16.87 -2.91
CA PRO A 214 4.33 17.54 -3.47
C PRO A 214 4.66 18.45 -4.66
N ASN A 215 5.94 18.74 -4.87
CA ASN A 215 6.45 19.55 -5.99
C ASN A 215 6.95 18.68 -7.16
N GLY A 216 6.89 17.36 -7.00
CA GLY A 216 7.41 16.38 -7.93
C GLY A 216 6.43 16.07 -9.05
N ILE A 217 6.96 15.70 -10.22
CA ILE A 217 6.17 15.17 -11.32
C ILE A 217 6.42 13.68 -11.39
N LEU A 218 5.33 12.91 -11.26
CA LEU A 218 5.40 11.47 -11.31
C LEU A 218 5.79 11.01 -12.72
N HIS A 219 6.57 9.95 -12.75
CA HIS A 219 7.12 9.36 -13.98
C HIS A 219 7.02 7.84 -13.91
N ILE A 220 7.36 7.14 -14.98
CA ILE A 220 7.21 5.68 -15.05
C ILE A 220 7.85 4.92 -13.87
N GLY A 221 9.00 5.38 -13.36
CA GLY A 221 9.59 4.82 -12.12
C GLY A 221 8.66 4.91 -10.89
N HIS A 222 7.87 5.97 -10.77
CA HIS A 222 6.88 6.13 -9.70
C HIS A 222 5.69 5.17 -9.87
N ALA A 223 5.33 4.76 -11.09
CA ALA A 223 4.31 3.72 -11.26
C ALA A 223 4.72 2.40 -10.61
N LYS A 224 6.02 2.03 -10.63
CA LYS A 224 6.52 0.88 -9.87
C LYS A 224 6.33 1.09 -8.36
N ALA A 225 6.66 2.28 -7.84
CA ALA A 225 6.50 2.59 -6.42
C ALA A 225 5.03 2.56 -5.97
N ILE A 226 4.13 3.12 -6.77
CA ILE A 226 2.68 3.11 -6.54
C ILE A 226 2.17 1.67 -6.57
N ASN A 227 2.41 0.93 -7.65
CA ASN A 227 1.93 -0.44 -7.77
C ASN A 227 2.48 -1.36 -6.70
N PHE A 228 3.72 -1.14 -6.24
CA PHE A 228 4.28 -1.96 -5.19
C PHE A 228 3.68 -1.62 -3.82
N ASN A 229 3.65 -0.35 -3.40
CA ASN A 229 3.11 0.03 -2.09
C ASN A 229 1.62 -0.26 -1.96
N PHE A 230 0.82 0.18 -2.94
CA PHE A 230 -0.63 -0.01 -2.93
C PHE A 230 -1.00 -1.46 -3.28
N GLY A 231 -0.34 -2.06 -4.27
CA GLY A 231 -0.59 -3.44 -4.65
C GLY A 231 -0.26 -4.41 -3.52
N TYR A 232 0.86 -4.23 -2.82
CA TYR A 232 1.26 -5.11 -1.72
C TYR A 232 0.25 -5.08 -0.58
N ALA A 233 -0.18 -3.89 -0.16
CA ALA A 233 -1.23 -3.74 0.84
C ALA A 233 -2.54 -4.38 0.36
N LYS A 234 -2.99 -4.08 -0.87
CA LYS A 234 -4.23 -4.64 -1.43
C LYS A 234 -4.22 -6.18 -1.48
N ALA A 235 -3.10 -6.79 -1.87
CA ALA A 235 -2.96 -8.24 -1.95
C ALA A 235 -3.00 -8.94 -0.58
N HIS A 236 -2.71 -8.22 0.50
CA HIS A 236 -2.69 -8.74 1.88
C HIS A 236 -3.81 -8.18 2.77
N GLY A 237 -4.86 -7.60 2.17
CA GLY A 237 -5.98 -7.00 2.94
C GLY A 237 -5.58 -5.82 3.83
N GLY A 238 -4.48 -5.16 3.49
CA GLY A 238 -3.89 -4.04 4.20
C GLY A 238 -4.33 -2.67 3.68
N ILE A 239 -3.63 -1.64 4.17
CA ILE A 239 -3.88 -0.22 3.84
C ILE A 239 -2.60 0.48 3.40
N THR A 240 -2.77 1.55 2.60
CA THR A 240 -1.66 2.39 2.14
C THR A 240 -1.95 3.86 2.40
N TYR A 241 -1.02 4.54 3.06
CA TYR A 241 -1.03 5.99 3.20
C TYR A 241 -0.47 6.65 1.93
N LEU A 242 -1.08 7.75 1.50
CA LEU A 242 -0.45 8.72 0.60
C LEU A 242 0.08 9.85 1.48
N ARG A 243 1.39 9.90 1.71
CA ARG A 243 2.00 10.88 2.61
C ARG A 243 2.84 11.87 1.83
N TYR A 244 2.37 13.10 1.64
CA TYR A 244 3.19 14.09 0.95
C TYR A 244 4.43 14.41 1.77
N ASP A 245 5.60 14.30 1.13
CA ASP A 245 6.86 14.72 1.72
C ASP A 245 7.06 16.23 1.50
N ASP A 246 6.41 17.01 2.35
CA ASP A 246 6.52 18.46 2.42
C ASP A 246 7.54 18.93 3.47
N THR A 247 8.51 18.09 3.87
CA THR A 247 9.53 18.48 4.86
C THR A 247 10.32 19.74 4.49
N ASN A 248 10.41 20.03 3.20
CA ASN A 248 11.09 21.18 2.67
C ASN A 248 10.09 22.32 2.40
N PRO A 249 10.23 23.50 3.05
CA PRO A 249 9.41 24.67 2.78
C PRO A 249 9.80 25.28 1.41
N GLU A 250 9.34 24.65 0.34
CA GLU A 250 9.40 25.18 -1.01
C GLU A 250 8.02 25.66 -1.44
N LYS A 251 7.95 26.57 -2.40
CA LYS A 251 6.67 26.99 -2.98
C LYS A 251 5.98 25.78 -3.59
N GLU A 252 4.94 25.34 -2.92
CA GLU A 252 4.09 24.25 -3.37
C GLU A 252 3.06 24.77 -4.36
N GLU A 253 2.97 24.10 -5.50
CA GLU A 253 1.95 24.42 -6.48
C GLU A 253 0.84 23.35 -6.39
N GLU A 254 -0.36 23.78 -6.01
CA GLU A 254 -1.50 22.89 -5.76
C GLU A 254 -1.79 21.93 -6.94
N ARG A 255 -1.46 22.33 -8.16
CA ARG A 255 -1.58 21.48 -9.36
C ARG A 255 -0.77 20.18 -9.27
N PHE A 256 0.39 20.17 -8.63
CA PHE A 256 1.23 18.98 -8.49
C PHE A 256 0.66 18.01 -7.44
N ILE A 257 0.19 18.54 -6.31
CA ILE A 257 -0.54 17.76 -5.30
C ILE A 257 -1.72 17.05 -5.95
N ARG A 258 -2.60 17.80 -6.63
CA ARG A 258 -3.77 17.26 -7.32
C ARG A 258 -3.38 16.25 -8.40
N GLY A 259 -2.37 16.58 -9.22
CA GLY A 259 -1.84 15.70 -10.26
C GLY A 259 -1.33 14.36 -9.71
N ILE A 260 -0.67 14.35 -8.55
CA ILE A 260 -0.23 13.12 -7.88
C ILE A 260 -1.44 12.27 -7.49
N GLN A 261 -2.48 12.84 -6.87
CA GLN A 261 -3.70 12.09 -6.50
C GLN A 261 -4.41 11.53 -7.73
N GLU A 262 -4.48 12.33 -8.81
CA GLU A 262 -5.07 11.89 -10.06
C GLU A 262 -4.31 10.71 -10.67
N MET A 263 -2.98 10.68 -10.61
CA MET A 263 -2.20 9.54 -11.11
C MET A 263 -2.36 8.30 -10.25
N VAL A 264 -2.43 8.44 -8.91
CA VAL A 264 -2.73 7.32 -8.01
C VAL A 264 -4.11 6.74 -8.33
N LYS A 265 -5.12 7.60 -8.49
CA LYS A 265 -6.48 7.21 -8.88
C LYS A 265 -6.56 6.60 -10.27
N TRP A 266 -5.84 7.17 -11.23
CA TRP A 266 -5.78 6.70 -12.62
C TRP A 266 -5.21 5.29 -12.71
N LEU A 267 -4.20 4.97 -11.89
CA LEU A 267 -3.68 3.61 -11.71
C LEU A 267 -4.58 2.72 -10.83
N GLY A 268 -5.85 3.07 -10.61
CA GLY A 268 -6.83 2.22 -9.92
C GLY A 268 -6.60 2.04 -8.42
N HIS A 269 -5.78 2.88 -7.79
CA HIS A 269 -5.50 2.82 -6.35
C HIS A 269 -6.24 3.92 -5.59
N LYS A 270 -6.56 3.64 -4.32
CA LYS A 270 -7.19 4.60 -3.40
C LYS A 270 -6.39 4.64 -2.10
N PRO A 271 -5.88 5.80 -1.66
CA PRO A 271 -5.24 5.92 -0.36
C PRO A 271 -6.25 5.70 0.77
N TYR A 272 -5.80 5.02 1.82
CA TYR A 272 -6.56 4.89 3.07
C TYR A 272 -6.73 6.26 3.74
N LYS A 273 -5.63 7.01 3.82
CA LYS A 273 -5.59 8.38 4.30
C LYS A 273 -4.52 9.16 3.54
N ILE A 274 -4.77 10.45 3.38
CA ILE A 274 -3.81 11.42 2.84
C ILE A 274 -3.30 12.24 4.03
N ASN A 275 -1.99 12.23 4.25
CA ASN A 275 -1.32 13.01 5.29
C ASN A 275 -0.18 13.83 4.67
N PHE A 276 0.30 14.81 5.43
CA PHE A 276 1.51 15.58 5.12
C PHE A 276 2.56 15.30 6.19
N SER A 277 3.84 15.25 5.82
CA SER A 277 4.92 15.13 6.81
C SER A 277 4.89 16.31 7.81
N SER A 278 4.46 17.49 7.37
CA SER A 278 4.27 18.68 8.22
C SER A 278 3.21 18.52 9.30
N ASP A 279 2.23 17.61 9.13
CA ASP A 279 1.26 17.27 10.18
C ASP A 279 1.96 16.76 11.47
N TYR A 280 3.18 16.25 11.31
CA TYR A 280 3.96 15.64 12.37
C TYR A 280 5.08 16.53 12.93
N PHE A 281 5.26 17.78 12.46
CA PHE A 281 6.37 18.64 12.92
C PHE A 281 6.41 18.83 14.44
N GLY A 282 5.25 18.95 15.10
CA GLY A 282 5.17 19.01 16.56
C GLY A 282 5.81 17.79 17.22
N GLN A 283 5.38 16.60 16.84
CA GLN A 283 5.90 15.34 17.41
C GLN A 283 7.36 15.10 17.04
N LEU A 284 7.76 15.42 15.81
CA LEU A 284 9.13 15.31 15.33
C LEU A 284 10.07 16.24 16.12
N TYR A 285 9.62 17.43 16.52
CA TYR A 285 10.40 18.34 17.34
C TYR A 285 10.56 17.80 18.77
N GLU A 286 9.49 17.30 19.37
CA GLU A 286 9.54 16.67 20.70
C GLU A 286 10.51 15.49 20.74
N TRP A 287 10.51 14.64 19.70
CA TRP A 287 11.45 13.53 19.58
C TRP A 287 12.88 13.99 19.33
N ALA A 288 13.09 15.09 18.61
CA ALA A 288 14.42 15.68 18.48
C ALA A 288 14.95 16.17 19.85
N VAL A 289 14.10 16.83 20.64
CA VAL A 289 14.41 17.25 22.02
C VAL A 289 14.75 16.05 22.91
N GLU A 290 13.95 14.97 22.83
CA GLU A 290 14.22 13.74 23.56
C GLU A 290 15.53 13.08 23.15
N LEU A 291 15.86 13.10 21.85
CA LEU A 291 17.13 12.59 21.33
C LEU A 291 18.33 13.36 21.90
N ILE A 292 18.21 14.68 22.07
CA ILE A 292 19.22 15.51 22.75
C ILE A 292 19.34 15.12 24.22
N LYS A 293 18.22 14.98 24.94
CA LYS A 293 18.19 14.59 26.37
C LYS A 293 18.87 13.25 26.63
N ARG A 294 18.74 12.32 25.69
CA ARG A 294 19.40 10.99 25.73
C ARG A 294 20.87 11.03 25.33
N GLY A 295 21.42 12.20 24.97
CA GLY A 295 22.80 12.34 24.51
C GLY A 295 23.03 11.79 23.10
N HIS A 296 21.97 11.61 22.31
CA HIS A 296 22.01 11.06 20.95
C HIS A 296 21.87 12.12 19.85
N ALA A 297 21.78 13.40 20.20
CA ALA A 297 21.84 14.51 19.26
C ALA A 297 22.48 15.74 19.90
N TYR A 298 23.05 16.60 19.06
CA TYR A 298 23.70 17.83 19.48
C TYR A 298 23.54 18.92 18.41
N VAL A 299 23.56 20.19 18.84
CA VAL A 299 23.59 21.32 17.90
C VAL A 299 25.01 21.53 17.38
N CYS A 300 25.16 21.86 16.11
CA CYS A 300 26.44 21.97 15.42
C CYS A 300 26.49 23.26 14.60
N HIS A 301 27.64 23.92 14.60
CA HIS A 301 27.90 25.14 13.82
C HIS A 301 28.91 24.91 12.67
N GLN A 302 29.14 23.66 12.28
CA GLN A 302 29.93 23.39 11.07
C GLN A 302 29.12 23.85 9.86
N THR A 303 29.77 24.62 9.00
CA THR A 303 29.23 25.07 7.73
C THR A 303 29.03 23.89 6.78
N GLN A 304 28.21 24.07 5.74
CA GLN A 304 28.01 23.01 4.74
C GLN A 304 29.31 22.61 4.03
N ASP A 305 30.23 23.54 3.84
CA ASP A 305 31.49 23.26 3.14
C ASP A 305 32.46 22.46 4.01
N GLU A 306 32.46 22.68 5.33
CA GLU A 306 33.23 21.85 6.27
C GLU A 306 32.68 20.42 6.39
N LEU A 307 31.40 20.22 6.08
CA LEU A 307 30.76 18.91 6.04
C LEU A 307 30.95 18.19 4.69
N LYS A 308 31.42 18.89 3.65
CA LYS A 308 31.69 18.29 2.33
C LYS A 308 33.11 17.72 2.29
N GLY A 309 33.24 16.46 1.86
CA GLY A 309 34.55 15.82 1.67
C GLY A 309 34.49 14.31 1.90
N HIS A 310 35.59 13.62 1.60
CA HIS A 310 35.70 12.16 1.76
C HIS A 310 35.99 11.70 3.20
N ASN A 311 36.15 12.64 4.15
CA ASN A 311 36.28 12.42 5.59
C ASN A 311 36.20 13.78 6.30
N PRO A 312 35.01 14.39 6.46
CA PRO A 312 34.90 15.65 7.18
C PRO A 312 35.41 15.47 8.62
N PRO A 313 36.15 16.45 9.18
CA PRO A 313 36.63 16.37 10.55
C PRO A 313 35.43 16.24 11.52
N PRO A 314 35.59 15.46 12.61
CA PRO A 314 34.54 15.31 13.59
C PRO A 314 34.13 16.67 14.12
N SER A 315 32.83 16.83 14.40
CA SER A 315 32.33 18.13 14.83
C SER A 315 32.99 18.56 16.15
N PRO A 316 33.56 19.77 16.24
CA PRO A 316 34.08 20.31 17.51
C PRO A 316 33.03 20.34 18.62
N TRP A 317 31.77 20.32 18.22
CA TRP A 317 30.61 20.48 19.08
C TRP A 317 29.92 19.18 19.46
N ARG A 318 30.44 18.03 19.03
CA ARG A 318 29.84 16.71 19.24
C ARG A 318 29.70 16.31 20.71
N GLU A 319 30.61 16.78 21.55
CA GLU A 319 30.68 16.46 22.97
C GLU A 319 30.21 17.63 23.86
N ARG A 320 29.50 18.62 23.29
CA ARG A 320 28.93 19.70 24.09
C ARG A 320 27.89 19.16 25.11
N PRO A 321 27.70 19.82 26.26
CA PRO A 321 26.68 19.44 27.23
C PRO A 321 25.27 19.37 26.64
N VAL A 322 24.44 18.51 27.22
CA VAL A 322 23.04 18.30 26.80
C VAL A 322 22.23 19.60 26.97
N GLU A 323 22.41 20.28 28.10
CA GLU A 323 21.73 21.53 28.44
C GLU A 323 22.03 22.64 27.43
N GLU A 324 23.29 22.70 26.96
CA GLU A 324 23.71 23.65 25.92
C GLU A 324 23.02 23.35 24.59
N SER A 325 22.96 22.08 24.18
CA SER A 325 22.26 21.68 22.95
C SER A 325 20.76 21.98 23.01
N LEU A 326 20.12 21.78 24.16
CA LEU A 326 18.69 22.08 24.36
C LEU A 326 18.41 23.58 24.22
N LEU A 327 19.22 24.42 24.86
CA LEU A 327 19.10 25.87 24.77
C LEU A 327 19.26 26.33 23.32
N LEU A 328 20.30 25.85 22.65
CA LEU A 328 20.62 26.27 21.28
C LEU A 328 19.58 25.77 20.27
N PHE A 329 19.02 24.57 20.45
CA PHE A 329 17.99 24.06 19.55
C PHE A 329 16.67 24.83 19.70
N GLU A 330 16.31 25.22 20.92
CA GLU A 330 15.19 26.13 21.17
C GLU A 330 15.45 27.52 20.56
N ASP A 331 16.68 28.02 20.65
CA ASP A 331 17.07 29.28 20.02
C ASP A 331 17.05 29.21 18.48
N MET A 332 17.39 28.06 17.89
CA MET A 332 17.20 27.80 16.46
C MET A 332 15.71 27.89 16.08
N LYS A 333 14.81 27.28 16.87
CA LYS A 333 13.36 27.35 16.64
C LYS A 333 12.79 28.76 16.81
N ARG A 334 13.41 29.59 17.66
CA ARG A 334 13.04 31.01 17.86
C ARG A 334 13.63 31.96 16.82
N GLY A 335 14.37 31.44 15.83
CA GLY A 335 14.94 32.23 14.75
C GLY A 335 16.10 33.13 15.18
N LYS A 336 16.92 32.69 16.15
CA LYS A 336 18.11 33.45 16.60
C LYS A 336 19.37 33.24 15.77
N PHE A 337 19.31 32.39 14.74
CA PHE A 337 20.44 31.99 13.89
C PHE A 337 20.08 32.11 12.42
N GLU A 338 21.00 32.54 11.57
CA GLU A 338 20.78 32.60 10.13
C GLU A 338 20.76 31.19 9.49
N GLU A 339 20.26 31.11 8.25
CA GLU A 339 20.24 29.84 7.52
C GLU A 339 21.67 29.27 7.36
N GLY A 340 21.89 28.07 7.89
CA GLY A 340 23.17 27.37 7.80
C GLY A 340 24.16 27.66 8.95
N GLU A 341 23.86 28.60 9.86
CA GLU A 341 24.70 28.87 11.04
C GLU A 341 24.63 27.78 12.10
N ALA A 342 23.50 27.07 12.17
CA ALA A 342 23.30 25.98 13.12
C ALA A 342 22.49 24.83 12.50
N THR A 343 22.83 23.61 12.90
CA THR A 343 22.10 22.39 12.54
C THR A 343 21.97 21.48 13.75
N LEU A 344 20.88 20.72 13.84
CA LEU A 344 20.82 19.61 14.79
C LEU A 344 21.36 18.36 14.09
N ARG A 345 22.30 17.65 14.73
CA ARG A 345 22.89 16.42 14.19
C ARG A 345 22.64 15.25 15.13
N MET A 346 22.36 14.09 14.54
CA MET A 346 22.27 12.82 15.26
C MET A 346 23.69 12.37 15.60
N LYS A 347 23.94 11.92 16.83
CA LYS A 347 25.25 11.46 17.30
C LYS A 347 25.44 9.99 16.95
N HIS A 348 25.67 9.70 15.67
CA HIS A 348 25.70 8.35 15.10
C HIS A 348 26.65 8.27 13.90
N VAL A 349 27.33 7.14 13.74
CA VAL A 349 28.16 6.87 12.56
C VAL A 349 27.43 5.83 11.70
N MET A 350 27.11 6.22 10.47
CA MET A 350 26.43 5.37 9.50
C MET A 350 27.36 4.27 8.97
N GLU A 351 26.79 3.24 8.34
CA GLU A 351 27.54 2.12 7.75
C GLU A 351 28.53 2.57 6.65
N ASP A 352 28.19 3.61 5.90
CA ASP A 352 29.06 4.23 4.89
C ASP A 352 30.12 5.17 5.49
N SER A 353 30.36 5.07 6.81
CA SER A 353 31.25 5.93 7.60
C SER A 353 30.85 7.40 7.66
N LYS A 354 29.68 7.78 7.13
CA LYS A 354 29.17 9.14 7.25
C LYS A 354 28.85 9.44 8.71
N GLN A 355 29.52 10.44 9.26
CA GLN A 355 29.36 10.80 10.65
C GLN A 355 28.27 11.83 10.87
N ASP A 356 27.51 11.59 11.92
CA ASP A 356 26.53 12.46 12.53
C ASP A 356 25.57 13.11 11.50
N PRO A 357 24.65 12.34 10.89
CA PRO A 357 23.71 12.87 9.92
C PRO A 357 22.85 14.00 10.50
N VAL A 358 22.54 15.00 9.66
CA VAL A 358 21.75 16.17 10.06
C VAL A 358 20.29 15.78 10.25
N ALA A 359 19.71 16.12 11.41
CA ALA A 359 18.30 15.95 11.74
C ALA A 359 17.47 17.20 11.43
N TYR A 360 17.96 18.42 11.73
CA TYR A 360 17.24 19.67 11.48
C TYR A 360 18.11 20.73 10.82
N ARG A 361 17.48 21.57 9.99
CA ARG A 361 18.09 22.75 9.35
C ARG A 361 17.20 23.97 9.55
N ILE A 362 17.81 25.15 9.58
CA ILE A 362 17.10 26.44 9.60
C ILE A 362 16.71 26.82 8.18
N LYS A 363 15.45 27.22 8.00
CA LYS A 363 14.93 27.86 6.78
C LYS A 363 13.88 28.90 7.16
N TYR A 364 13.94 30.08 6.58
CA TYR A 364 12.97 31.17 6.83
C TYR A 364 11.90 31.29 5.75
N THR A 365 11.99 30.51 4.68
CA THR A 365 10.89 30.40 3.71
C THR A 365 9.63 29.89 4.42
N PRO A 366 8.49 30.61 4.35
CA PRO A 366 7.24 30.14 4.94
C PRO A 366 6.81 28.80 4.35
N HIS A 367 6.33 27.90 5.19
CA HIS A 367 5.87 26.60 4.77
C HIS A 367 4.45 26.68 4.18
N PRO A 368 4.17 26.05 3.02
CA PRO A 368 2.85 26.11 2.39
C PRO A 368 1.70 25.62 3.29
N HIS A 369 1.91 24.49 3.98
CA HIS A 369 0.94 23.91 4.91
C HIS A 369 1.03 24.45 6.35
N ALA A 370 2.23 24.49 6.96
CA ALA A 370 2.44 24.89 8.36
C ALA A 370 2.64 26.41 8.59
N GLY A 371 2.63 27.24 7.54
CA GLY A 371 2.79 28.69 7.65
C GLY A 371 4.17 29.13 8.14
N ASP A 372 4.20 30.16 8.99
CA ASP A 372 5.39 30.74 9.62
C ASP A 372 5.63 30.25 11.05
N ALA A 373 4.89 29.22 11.49
CA ALA A 373 5.01 28.65 12.83
C ALA A 373 6.37 27.96 13.09
N TRP A 374 7.15 27.68 12.04
CA TRP A 374 8.42 26.98 12.09
C TRP A 374 9.47 27.69 11.24
N CYS A 375 10.69 27.83 11.77
CA CYS A 375 11.89 28.20 11.01
C CYS A 375 12.98 27.12 11.06
N VAL A 376 12.68 25.98 11.70
CA VAL A 376 13.53 24.79 11.72
C VAL A 376 12.75 23.62 11.16
N TYR A 377 13.36 22.90 10.22
CA TYR A 377 12.70 21.83 9.48
C TYR A 377 13.51 20.54 9.59
N PRO A 378 12.85 19.40 9.86
CA PRO A 378 13.52 18.11 9.91
C PRO A 378 13.97 17.69 8.51
N THR A 379 15.04 16.89 8.43
CA THR A 379 15.53 16.34 7.17
C THR A 379 14.72 15.11 6.77
N TYR A 380 14.86 14.70 5.50
CA TYR A 380 14.24 13.51 4.94
C TYR A 380 14.48 12.25 5.80
N ASP A 381 15.74 11.99 6.17
CA ASP A 381 16.10 10.77 6.90
C ASP A 381 15.49 10.71 8.31
N PHE A 382 15.43 11.87 8.98
CA PHE A 382 14.80 11.99 10.29
C PHE A 382 13.27 11.84 10.19
N THR A 383 12.67 12.51 9.20
CA THR A 383 11.22 12.58 9.07
C THR A 383 10.61 11.27 8.64
N HIS A 384 11.05 10.67 7.53
CA HIS A 384 10.38 9.49 6.99
C HIS A 384 10.45 8.30 7.94
N CYS A 385 11.58 8.13 8.63
CA CYS A 385 11.73 7.08 9.64
C CYS A 385 10.72 7.23 10.78
N LEU A 386 10.63 8.44 11.35
CA LEU A 386 9.77 8.70 12.49
C LEU A 386 8.29 8.77 12.11
N CYS A 387 7.94 9.33 10.94
CA CYS A 387 6.58 9.28 10.42
C CYS A 387 6.12 7.84 10.15
N ASP A 388 7.01 6.97 9.69
CA ASP A 388 6.66 5.55 9.52
C ASP A 388 6.37 4.86 10.86
N SER A 389 7.06 5.26 11.93
CA SER A 389 6.75 4.82 13.28
C SER A 389 5.38 5.34 13.75
N ILE A 390 5.09 6.64 13.54
CA ILE A 390 3.81 7.29 13.90
C ILE A 390 2.63 6.60 13.21
N GLU A 391 2.76 6.35 11.90
CA GLU A 391 1.70 5.76 11.09
C GLU A 391 1.61 4.23 11.20
N ASN A 392 2.43 3.61 12.08
CA ASN A 392 2.49 2.16 12.27
C ASN A 392 2.72 1.40 10.95
N ILE A 393 3.60 1.91 10.10
CA ILE A 393 3.97 1.27 8.85
C ILE A 393 4.62 -0.08 9.15
N SER A 394 4.07 -1.18 8.62
CA SER A 394 4.73 -2.49 8.75
C SER A 394 5.77 -2.71 7.66
N HIS A 395 5.50 -2.23 6.45
CA HIS A 395 6.35 -2.43 5.28
C HIS A 395 6.74 -1.08 4.67
N SER A 396 7.91 -0.57 5.06
CA SER A 396 8.48 0.66 4.54
C SER A 396 9.26 0.35 3.25
N LEU A 397 8.57 0.41 2.10
CA LEU A 397 9.15 0.04 0.80
C LEU A 397 9.81 1.26 0.14
N CYS A 398 11.10 1.18 -0.17
CA CYS A 398 11.87 2.27 -0.77
C CYS A 398 12.82 1.80 -1.88
N THR A 399 13.45 2.73 -2.61
CA THR A 399 14.45 2.36 -3.62
C THR A 399 15.81 2.03 -2.97
N LYS A 400 16.60 1.18 -3.64
CA LYS A 400 17.95 0.77 -3.18
C LYS A 400 18.93 1.92 -2.91
N GLU A 401 18.67 3.10 -3.42
CA GLU A 401 19.46 4.32 -3.15
C GLU A 401 19.49 4.67 -1.65
N PHE A 402 18.54 4.14 -0.87
CA PHE A 402 18.43 4.35 0.57
C PHE A 402 18.96 3.18 1.42
N GLN A 403 19.52 2.12 0.81
CA GLN A 403 19.98 0.93 1.53
C GLN A 403 21.00 1.24 2.62
N ALA A 404 21.98 2.10 2.32
CA ALA A 404 22.99 2.52 3.30
C ALA A 404 22.40 3.30 4.50
N ARG A 405 21.16 3.79 4.37
CA ARG A 405 20.45 4.53 5.42
C ARG A 405 19.60 3.63 6.32
N ARG A 406 19.48 2.33 6.01
CA ARG A 406 18.69 1.39 6.81
C ARG A 406 19.22 1.23 8.24
N SER A 407 20.53 1.24 8.41
CA SER A 407 21.18 1.24 9.73
C SER A 407 20.78 2.48 10.54
N SER A 408 20.84 3.67 9.93
CA SER A 408 20.40 4.92 10.56
C SER A 408 18.90 4.95 10.86
N TYR A 409 18.10 4.29 10.01
CA TYR A 409 16.66 4.16 10.18
C TYR A 409 16.34 3.34 11.45
N TYR A 410 16.91 2.15 11.59
CA TYR A 410 16.73 1.32 12.79
C TYR A 410 17.33 2.00 14.03
N TRP A 411 18.50 2.61 13.91
CA TRP A 411 19.13 3.33 15.02
C TRP A 411 18.21 4.41 15.59
N LEU A 412 17.57 5.21 14.73
CA LEU A 412 16.75 6.33 15.16
C LEU A 412 15.50 5.90 15.95
N CYS A 413 14.77 4.89 15.46
CA CYS A 413 13.62 4.33 16.19
C CYS A 413 14.05 3.73 17.54
N ASN A 414 15.16 3.00 17.57
CA ASN A 414 15.66 2.35 18.77
C ASN A 414 16.19 3.35 19.80
N ALA A 415 16.87 4.42 19.36
CA ALA A 415 17.37 5.48 20.25
C ALA A 415 16.25 6.19 21.02
N LEU A 416 15.03 6.22 20.46
CA LEU A 416 13.85 6.84 21.05
C LEU A 416 12.87 5.82 21.68
N ASP A 417 13.20 4.52 21.67
CA ASP A 417 12.33 3.42 22.11
C ASP A 417 10.94 3.43 21.44
N LEU A 418 10.90 3.74 20.15
CA LEU A 418 9.70 3.79 19.32
C LEU A 418 9.47 2.47 18.58
N TYR A 419 8.24 2.25 18.12
CA TYR A 419 7.98 1.16 17.17
C TYR A 419 8.89 1.33 15.95
N CYS A 420 9.58 0.26 15.54
CA CYS A 420 10.50 0.29 14.41
C CYS A 420 9.89 -0.47 13.22
N PRO A 421 9.45 0.24 12.16
CA PRO A 421 9.05 -0.38 10.90
C PRO A 421 10.20 -1.18 10.27
N VAL A 422 9.87 -2.14 9.41
CA VAL A 422 10.88 -2.82 8.58
C VAL A 422 11.01 -2.08 7.26
N GLN A 423 12.24 -1.70 6.91
CA GLN A 423 12.57 -1.12 5.63
C GLN A 423 12.98 -2.20 4.64
N TRP A 424 12.34 -2.19 3.46
CA TRP A 424 12.68 -3.05 2.34
C TRP A 424 13.01 -2.22 1.12
N GLU A 425 14.17 -2.49 0.54
CA GLU A 425 14.61 -1.84 -0.68
C GLU A 425 14.19 -2.60 -1.92
N TYR A 426 13.95 -1.89 -3.02
CA TYR A 426 13.81 -2.49 -4.34
C TYR A 426 14.58 -1.71 -5.40
N GLY A 427 14.93 -2.40 -6.48
CA GLY A 427 15.63 -1.84 -7.62
C GLY A 427 14.82 -0.75 -8.31
N ARG A 428 15.44 0.41 -8.49
CA ARG A 428 14.88 1.52 -9.26
C ARG A 428 14.62 1.07 -10.70
N LEU A 429 13.49 1.50 -11.23
CA LEU A 429 13.12 1.33 -12.63
C LEU A 429 13.56 2.56 -13.43
N ASN A 430 14.46 2.34 -14.39
CA ASN A 430 14.86 3.35 -15.36
C ASN A 430 14.64 2.84 -16.79
N LEU A 431 14.19 3.70 -17.69
CA LEU A 431 14.02 3.38 -19.10
C LEU A 431 15.12 4.04 -19.94
N GLN A 432 15.68 3.30 -20.90
CA GLN A 432 16.58 3.85 -21.92
C GLN A 432 15.86 4.89 -22.76
N TYR A 433 16.61 5.85 -23.31
CA TYR A 433 16.09 6.95 -24.15
C TYR A 433 15.09 7.88 -23.44
N THR A 434 15.01 7.84 -22.11
CA THR A 434 14.11 8.68 -21.33
C THR A 434 14.87 9.66 -20.44
N VAL A 435 14.24 10.80 -20.17
CA VAL A 435 14.71 11.81 -19.22
C VAL A 435 13.57 12.13 -18.27
N VAL A 436 13.76 11.85 -16.98
CA VAL A 436 12.70 11.98 -15.96
C VAL A 436 13.01 13.02 -14.87
N SER A 437 14.18 13.67 -14.93
CA SER A 437 14.56 14.71 -13.96
C SER A 437 13.79 16.01 -14.22
N LYS A 438 13.14 16.56 -13.18
CA LYS A 438 12.42 17.85 -13.22
C LYS A 438 13.26 18.95 -13.88
N ARG A 439 14.50 19.15 -13.41
CA ARG A 439 15.43 20.15 -13.96
C ARG A 439 15.72 19.95 -15.45
N LYS A 440 15.82 18.70 -15.92
CA LYS A 440 16.11 18.42 -17.33
C LYS A 440 14.88 18.62 -18.21
N ILE A 441 13.69 18.20 -17.76
CA ILE A 441 12.45 18.40 -18.51
C ILE A 441 12.11 19.89 -18.62
N GLN A 442 12.31 20.70 -17.57
CA GLN A 442 12.17 22.16 -17.64
C GLN A 442 13.03 22.78 -18.74
N LYS A 443 14.24 22.27 -18.96
CA LYS A 443 15.10 22.73 -20.07
C LYS A 443 14.54 22.35 -21.45
N LEU A 444 13.89 21.19 -21.57
CA LEU A 444 13.24 20.78 -22.82
C LEU A 444 12.03 21.67 -23.14
N ILE A 445 11.24 22.02 -22.13
CA ILE A 445 10.10 22.94 -22.25
C ILE A 445 10.60 24.35 -22.58
N GLY A 446 11.56 24.87 -21.82
CA GLY A 446 12.13 26.21 -22.06
C GLY A 446 12.83 26.36 -23.41
N GLY A 447 13.34 25.26 -23.97
CA GLY A 447 13.89 25.20 -25.33
C GLY A 447 12.87 24.95 -26.43
N GLY A 448 11.57 24.83 -26.11
CA GLY A 448 10.51 24.55 -27.08
C GLY A 448 10.56 23.16 -27.74
N ILE A 449 11.37 22.24 -27.21
CA ILE A 449 11.51 20.88 -27.76
C ILE A 449 10.26 20.05 -27.46
N VAL A 450 9.68 20.25 -26.27
CA VAL A 450 8.42 19.65 -25.82
C VAL A 450 7.44 20.74 -25.40
N ALA A 451 6.14 20.50 -25.60
CA ALA A 451 5.11 21.51 -25.35
C ALA A 451 4.96 21.81 -23.85
N ASP A 452 4.84 20.77 -23.04
CA ASP A 452 4.70 20.87 -21.58
C ASP A 452 5.05 19.51 -20.91
N TRP A 453 4.86 19.39 -19.61
CA TRP A 453 5.13 18.20 -18.80
C TRP A 453 4.34 16.95 -19.16
N ASP A 454 3.21 17.13 -19.85
CA ASP A 454 2.33 16.06 -20.32
C ASP A 454 2.53 15.78 -21.83
N ASP A 455 3.55 16.36 -22.48
CA ASP A 455 3.87 16.07 -23.88
C ASP A 455 4.03 14.55 -24.08
N PRO A 456 3.28 13.91 -25.00
CA PRO A 456 3.29 12.45 -25.19
C PRO A 456 4.66 11.80 -25.46
N ARG A 457 5.70 12.58 -25.78
CA ARG A 457 7.07 12.09 -25.96
C ARG A 457 7.81 11.88 -24.64
N LEU A 458 7.32 12.46 -23.54
CA LEU A 458 7.87 12.30 -22.20
C LEU A 458 7.35 11.01 -21.53
N TYR A 459 8.08 10.58 -20.49
CA TYR A 459 7.73 9.41 -19.67
C TYR A 459 7.28 9.81 -18.26
N THR A 460 6.72 11.01 -18.13
CA THR A 460 5.90 11.39 -16.97
C THR A 460 4.60 10.59 -17.01
N LEU A 461 3.99 10.28 -15.86
CA LEU A 461 2.74 9.50 -15.86
C LEU A 461 1.62 10.27 -16.58
N THR A 462 1.57 11.59 -16.40
CA THR A 462 0.63 12.46 -17.10
C THR A 462 0.83 12.43 -18.62
N ALA A 463 2.09 12.43 -19.10
CA ALA A 463 2.38 12.29 -20.52
C ALA A 463 1.98 10.93 -21.08
N LEU A 464 2.25 9.84 -20.35
CA LEU A 464 1.86 8.50 -20.79
C LEU A 464 0.33 8.35 -20.83
N ARG A 465 -0.38 8.93 -19.86
CA ARG A 465 -1.85 9.03 -19.88
C ARG A 465 -2.33 9.82 -21.10
N ARG A 466 -1.75 10.99 -21.38
CA ARG A 466 -2.10 11.81 -22.56
C ARG A 466 -1.74 11.13 -23.89
N ARG A 467 -0.67 10.34 -23.93
CA ARG A 467 -0.28 9.49 -25.08
C ARG A 467 -1.32 8.40 -25.39
N GLY A 468 -2.24 8.12 -24.47
CA GLY A 468 -3.29 7.11 -24.64
C GLY A 468 -2.92 5.72 -24.11
N ILE A 469 -1.91 5.63 -23.23
CA ILE A 469 -1.56 4.36 -22.59
C ILE A 469 -2.62 4.04 -21.53
N PRO A 470 -3.23 2.85 -21.52
CA PRO A 470 -4.16 2.43 -20.47
C PRO A 470 -3.44 2.08 -19.16
N PRO A 471 -4.04 2.30 -17.98
CA PRO A 471 -3.42 1.99 -16.69
C PRO A 471 -3.14 0.48 -16.52
N GLU A 472 -3.97 -0.39 -17.09
CA GLU A 472 -3.80 -1.85 -17.10
C GLU A 472 -2.47 -2.27 -17.75
N ALA A 473 -2.06 -1.58 -18.84
CA ALA A 473 -0.77 -1.82 -19.47
C ALA A 473 0.40 -1.42 -18.57
N ILE A 474 0.26 -0.35 -17.78
CA ILE A 474 1.26 0.06 -16.78
C ILE A 474 1.36 -0.98 -15.67
N HIS A 475 0.24 -1.50 -15.16
CA HIS A 475 0.23 -2.59 -14.18
C HIS A 475 0.95 -3.82 -14.70
N LYS A 476 0.57 -4.31 -15.90
CA LYS A 476 1.22 -5.45 -16.55
C LYS A 476 2.71 -5.24 -16.77
N PHE A 477 3.10 -4.03 -17.20
CA PHE A 477 4.50 -3.67 -17.35
C PHE A 477 5.24 -3.77 -16.00
N THR A 478 4.73 -3.15 -14.94
CA THR A 478 5.38 -3.21 -13.62
C THR A 478 5.43 -4.62 -13.04
N ALA A 479 4.41 -5.46 -13.31
CA ALA A 479 4.39 -6.85 -12.92
C ALA A 479 5.47 -7.67 -13.64
N LYS A 480 5.60 -7.50 -14.98
CA LYS A 480 6.66 -8.14 -15.77
C LYS A 480 8.07 -7.73 -15.35
N VAL A 481 8.27 -6.48 -14.95
CA VAL A 481 9.55 -6.00 -14.41
C VAL A 481 9.86 -6.65 -13.06
N GLY A 482 8.82 -6.87 -12.25
CA GLY A 482 8.93 -7.46 -10.92
C GLY A 482 9.65 -6.59 -9.89
N VAL A 483 9.71 -7.12 -8.68
CA VAL A 483 10.44 -6.56 -7.54
C VAL A 483 11.70 -7.38 -7.34
N THR A 484 12.84 -6.80 -7.70
CA THR A 484 14.16 -7.38 -7.49
C THR A 484 15.06 -6.35 -6.81
N MET A 485 16.10 -6.81 -6.13
CA MET A 485 17.13 -5.95 -5.50
C MET A 485 18.09 -5.30 -6.50
N SER A 486 17.99 -5.61 -7.79
CA SER A 486 18.91 -5.12 -8.82
C SER A 486 18.32 -3.92 -9.57
N GLN A 487 19.16 -2.93 -9.87
CA GLN A 487 18.73 -1.83 -10.75
C GLN A 487 18.47 -2.38 -12.15
N ALA A 488 17.29 -2.09 -12.70
CA ALA A 488 16.91 -2.54 -14.03
C ALA A 488 16.83 -1.33 -14.96
N ILE A 489 17.67 -1.34 -16.00
CA ILE A 489 17.59 -0.43 -17.13
C ILE A 489 16.90 -1.19 -18.26
N LEU A 490 15.70 -0.75 -18.64
CA LEU A 490 14.87 -1.44 -19.62
C LEU A 490 14.68 -0.61 -20.88
N HIS A 491 14.51 -1.28 -22.01
CA HIS A 491 14.17 -0.64 -23.26
C HIS A 491 12.66 -0.31 -23.30
N PRO A 492 12.23 0.88 -23.78
CA PRO A 492 10.83 1.27 -23.85
C PRO A 492 9.90 0.28 -24.58
N ASN A 493 10.42 -0.47 -25.55
CA ASN A 493 9.68 -1.52 -26.28
C ASN A 493 8.94 -2.51 -25.37
N LEU A 494 9.44 -2.79 -24.16
CA LEU A 494 8.74 -3.68 -23.23
C LEU A 494 7.42 -3.04 -22.75
N LEU A 495 7.42 -1.73 -22.48
CA LEU A 495 6.21 -0.99 -22.18
C LEU A 495 5.29 -0.97 -23.41
N ASP A 496 5.80 -0.63 -24.60
CA ASP A 496 5.00 -0.59 -25.83
C ASP A 496 4.36 -1.95 -26.16
N SER A 497 5.05 -3.06 -25.85
CA SER A 497 4.49 -4.42 -25.97
C SER A 497 3.28 -4.61 -25.05
N CYS A 498 3.40 -4.22 -23.77
CA CYS A 498 2.28 -4.33 -22.83
C CYS A 498 1.10 -3.45 -23.24
N VAL A 499 1.38 -2.28 -23.81
CA VAL A 499 0.36 -1.37 -24.34
C VAL A 499 -0.35 -2.00 -25.53
N ARG A 500 0.38 -2.58 -26.47
CA ARG A 500 -0.19 -3.26 -27.64
C ARG A 500 -1.08 -4.44 -27.23
N ASP A 501 -0.62 -5.26 -26.28
CA ASP A 501 -1.37 -6.41 -25.77
C ASP A 501 -2.70 -5.97 -25.12
N GLU A 502 -2.70 -4.84 -24.41
CA GLU A 502 -3.91 -4.29 -23.79
C GLU A 502 -4.87 -3.70 -24.84
N LEU A 503 -4.37 -2.80 -25.70
CA LEU A 503 -5.19 -2.11 -26.68
C LEU A 503 -5.75 -3.05 -27.75
N ASN A 504 -5.07 -4.16 -28.06
CA ASN A 504 -5.60 -5.16 -29.00
C ASN A 504 -6.94 -5.77 -28.53
N ASN A 505 -7.17 -5.82 -27.21
CA ASN A 505 -8.39 -6.37 -26.63
C ASN A 505 -9.42 -5.29 -26.26
N THR A 506 -8.99 -4.06 -25.99
CA THR A 506 -9.85 -3.00 -25.44
C THR A 506 -10.20 -1.89 -26.43
N ALA A 507 -9.35 -1.63 -27.44
CA ALA A 507 -9.58 -0.54 -28.39
C ALA A 507 -10.50 -0.98 -29.53
N THR A 508 -11.55 -0.19 -29.79
CA THR A 508 -12.44 -0.40 -30.94
C THR A 508 -11.72 -0.12 -32.25
N ARG A 509 -11.85 -1.04 -33.22
CA ARG A 509 -11.26 -0.87 -34.55
C ARG A 509 -12.12 0.07 -35.39
N VAL A 510 -11.50 1.10 -35.94
CA VAL A 510 -12.11 2.06 -36.87
C VAL A 510 -11.20 2.26 -38.08
N MET A 511 -11.76 2.72 -39.19
CA MET A 511 -10.99 3.04 -40.40
C MET A 511 -10.79 4.55 -40.49
N ALA A 512 -9.54 4.98 -40.62
CA ALA A 512 -9.17 6.37 -40.87
C ALA A 512 -7.96 6.41 -41.81
N VAL A 513 -7.90 7.43 -42.67
CA VAL A 513 -6.79 7.64 -43.61
C VAL A 513 -6.21 9.03 -43.33
N LEU A 514 -4.92 9.08 -42.99
CA LEU A 514 -4.25 10.34 -42.62
C LEU A 514 -3.99 11.24 -43.84
N ASP A 515 -3.71 10.63 -44.98
CA ASP A 515 -3.51 11.31 -46.27
C ASP A 515 -4.48 10.73 -47.31
N PRO A 516 -5.74 11.22 -47.34
CA PRO A 516 -6.79 10.60 -48.12
C PRO A 516 -6.66 10.93 -49.61
N VAL A 517 -6.69 9.88 -50.45
CA VAL A 517 -6.85 10.03 -51.90
C VAL A 517 -8.32 9.88 -52.25
N LYS A 518 -8.88 10.87 -52.94
CA LYS A 518 -10.28 10.82 -53.40
C LYS A 518 -10.44 9.73 -54.47
N VAL A 519 -11.31 8.76 -54.21
CA VAL A 519 -11.68 7.70 -55.16
C VAL A 519 -13.13 7.90 -55.58
N VAL A 520 -13.40 7.79 -56.88
CA VAL A 520 -14.75 7.82 -57.45
C VAL A 520 -15.03 6.44 -58.03
N VAL A 521 -16.14 5.82 -57.63
CA VAL A 521 -16.59 4.53 -58.14
C VAL A 521 -17.66 4.78 -59.19
N GLU A 522 -17.30 4.71 -60.47
CA GLU A 522 -18.15 5.14 -61.60
C GLU A 522 -19.36 4.23 -61.84
N ASN A 523 -19.30 2.99 -61.37
CA ASN A 523 -20.29 1.94 -61.64
C ASN A 523 -21.18 1.60 -60.42
N LEU A 524 -21.26 2.49 -59.42
CA LEU A 524 -22.14 2.33 -58.26
C LEU A 524 -23.28 3.36 -58.34
N ALA A 525 -24.52 2.91 -58.44
CA ALA A 525 -25.69 3.79 -58.42
C ALA A 525 -25.79 4.54 -57.08
N ASP A 526 -26.32 5.78 -57.10
CA ASP A 526 -26.37 6.67 -55.93
C ASP A 526 -26.92 5.96 -54.68
N VAL A 527 -26.00 5.55 -53.79
CA VAL A 527 -26.35 4.91 -52.53
C VAL A 527 -26.85 6.00 -51.59
N GLN A 528 -28.14 5.98 -51.28
CA GLN A 528 -28.67 6.75 -50.15
C GLN A 528 -28.06 6.20 -48.86
N VAL A 529 -27.13 6.96 -48.29
CA VAL A 529 -26.57 6.68 -46.97
C VAL A 529 -27.61 7.13 -45.94
N ASN A 530 -28.32 6.18 -45.31
CA ASN A 530 -29.20 6.43 -44.18
C ASN A 530 -28.41 6.80 -42.91
#